data_AF-A0A847CZE3-F1
#
_entry.id   AF-A0A847CZE3-F1
#
_cell.length_a   1.000
_cell.length_b   1.000
_cell.length_c   1.000
_cell.angle_alpha   90.00
_cell.angle_beta   90.00
_cell.angle_gamma   90.00
#
_symmetry.space_group_name_H-M   'P 1'
#
loop_
_entity.id
_entity.type
_entity.pdbx_description
1 polymer ?
#
loop_
_entity_poly.entity_id
_entity_poly.type
_entity_poly.pdbx_seq_one_letter_code
_entity_poly.pdbx_strand_id
1 'polypeptide(L)' 'MMPLWKKNIFVRVVNRRMQYEGKTAEEILLEYPALTEDEKTEILAAL' A
#
# COMPACT_ATOMS: atom_id res chain seq x y z
N MET A 1 -7.27 -11.28 3.65
CA MET A 1 -6.02 -11.65 4.33
C MET A 1 -4.92 -11.84 3.32
N MET A 2 -4.09 -10.81 3.15
CA MET A 2 -2.98 -10.76 2.21
C MET A 2 -1.83 -11.65 2.70
N PRO A 3 -1.15 -12.40 1.82
CA PRO A 3 0.08 -13.09 2.19
C PRO A 3 1.11 -12.12 2.76
N LEU A 4 1.79 -12.51 3.85
CA LEU A 4 2.70 -11.63 4.59
C LEU A 4 3.80 -11.02 3.69
N TRP A 5 4.35 -11.81 2.76
CA TRP A 5 5.37 -11.35 1.83
C TRP A 5 4.85 -10.24 0.90
N LYS A 6 3.60 -10.36 0.42
CA LYS A 6 2.96 -9.36 -0.46
C LYS A 6 2.71 -8.08 0.32
N LYS A 7 2.20 -8.18 1.56
CA LYS A 7 1.98 -7.02 2.44
C LYS A 7 3.26 -6.24 2.69
N ASN A 8 4.34 -6.93 3.03
CA ASN A 8 5.63 -6.30 3.31
C ASN A 8 6.21 -5.56 2.09
N ILE A 9 6.01 -6.08 0.87
CA ILE A 9 6.42 -5.39 -0.36
C ILE A 9 5.63 -4.09 -0.51
N PHE A 10 4.31 -4.15 -0.43
CA PHE A 10 3.47 -2.97 -0.62
C PHE A 10 3.67 -1.92 0.47
N VAL A 11 3.77 -2.30 1.75
CA VAL A 11 4.05 -1.37 2.85
C VAL A 11 5.37 -0.62 2.61
N ARG A 12 6.42 -1.30 2.14
CA ARG A 12 7.71 -0.65 1.81
C ARG A 12 7.60 0.29 0.62
N VAL A 13 6.88 -0.13 -0.43
CA VAL A 13 6.68 0.68 -1.63
C VAL A 13 5.87 1.93 -1.30
N VAL A 14 4.76 1.80 -0.58
CA VAL A 14 3.91 2.93 -0.21
C VAL A 14 4.68 3.91 0.68
N ASN A 15 5.36 3.44 1.73
CA ASN A 15 6.21 4.30 2.57
C ASN A 15 7.25 5.09 1.75
N ARG A 16 7.94 4.41 0.82
CA ARG A 16 8.92 5.08 -0.04
C ARG A 16 8.24 6.12 -0.92
N ARG A 17 7.13 5.80 -1.56
CA ARG A 17 6.43 6.74 -2.44
C ARG A 17 5.87 7.93 -1.67
N MET A 18 5.38 7.76 -0.45
CA MET A 18 4.95 8.87 0.41
C MET A 18 6.10 9.85 0.69
N GLN A 19 7.30 9.34 0.98
CA GLN A 19 8.48 10.18 1.26
C GLN A 19 9.01 10.93 0.03
N TYR A 20 9.00 10.30 -1.14
CA TYR A 20 9.62 10.86 -2.35
C TYR A 20 8.66 11.65 -3.23
N GLU A 21 7.38 11.29 -3.27
CA GLU A 21 6.37 11.94 -4.12
C GLU A 21 5.49 12.92 -3.34
N GLY A 22 5.53 12.90 -1.99
CA GLY A 22 4.67 13.73 -1.16
C GLY A 22 3.18 13.39 -1.25
N LYS A 23 2.85 12.20 -1.81
CA LYS A 23 1.49 11.66 -1.91
C LYS A 23 1.07 10.95 -0.64
N THR A 24 -0.23 10.84 -0.40
CA THR A 24 -0.76 10.01 0.69
C THR A 24 -0.79 8.53 0.31
N ALA A 25 -0.93 7.66 1.31
CA ALA A 25 -1.03 6.22 1.09
C ALA A 25 -2.23 5.86 0.20
N GLU A 26 -3.37 6.53 0.39
CA GLU A 26 -4.60 6.32 -0.35
C GLU A 26 -4.42 6.67 -1.83
N GLU A 27 -3.78 7.81 -2.14
CA GLU A 27 -3.47 8.21 -3.51
C GLU A 27 -2.56 7.20 -4.20
N ILE A 28 -1.55 6.69 -3.50
CA ILE A 28 -0.64 5.67 -4.01
C ILE A 28 -1.39 4.34 -4.25
N LEU A 29 -2.31 3.95 -3.36
CA LEU A 29 -3.06 2.71 -3.47
C LEU A 29 -4.12 2.73 -4.58
N LEU A 30 -4.61 3.90 -4.97
CA LEU A 30 -5.48 4.06 -6.15
C LEU A 30 -4.77 3.70 -7.46
N GLU A 31 -3.45 3.78 -7.50
CA GLU A 31 -2.65 3.41 -8.68
C GLU A 31 -2.49 1.88 -8.87
N TYR A 32 -2.97 1.08 -7.90
CA TYR A 32 -2.90 -0.38 -7.95
C TYR A 32 -4.31 -1.01 -8.09
N PRO A 33 -4.89 -1.05 -9.31
CA PRO A 33 -6.24 -1.58 -9.53
C PRO A 33 -6.37 -3.08 -9.29
N ALA A 34 -5.25 -3.81 -9.26
CA ALA A 34 -5.22 -5.24 -8.96
C ALA A 34 -5.26 -5.57 -7.45
N LEU A 35 -5.13 -4.57 -6.57
CA LEU A 35 -5.34 -4.77 -5.14
C LEU A 35 -6.83 -4.74 -4.84
N THR A 36 -7.30 -5.73 -4.09
CA THR A 36 -8.66 -5.71 -3.56
C THR A 36 -8.80 -4.67 -2.44
N GLU A 37 -10.03 -4.28 -2.11
CA GLU A 37 -10.27 -3.32 -1.02
C GLU A 37 -9.79 -3.86 0.35
N ASP A 38 -9.93 -5.16 0.60
CA ASP A 38 -9.37 -5.80 1.79
C ASP A 38 -7.84 -5.69 1.83
N GLU A 39 -7.20 -5.91 0.68
CA GLU A 39 -5.75 -5.82 0.54
C GLU A 39 -5.23 -4.39 0.78
N LYS A 40 -5.93 -3.38 0.25
CA LYS A 40 -5.62 -1.97 0.51
C LYS A 40 -5.79 -1.64 1.99
N THR A 41 -6.87 -2.11 2.61
CA THR A 41 -7.15 -1.91 4.04
C THR A 41 -6.05 -2.53 4.91
N GLU A 42 -5.58 -3.74 4.57
CA GLU A 42 -4.48 -4.40 5.29
C GLU A 42 -3.14 -3.69 5.13
N ILE A 43 -2.89 -3.05 3.99
CA ILE A 43 -1.70 -2.22 3.78
C ILE A 43 -1.82 -0.92 4.60
N LEU A 44 -2.96 -0.22 4.52
CA LEU A 44 -3.20 1.02 5.26
C LEU A 44 -3.07 0.84 6.78
N ALA A 45 -3.58 -0.27 7.31
CA ALA A 45 -3.45 -0.58 8.73
C ALA A 45 -2.01 -0.89 9.19
N ALA A 46 -1.07 -1.08 8.26
CA ALA A 46 0.32 -1.43 8.53
C ALA A 46 1.32 -0.30 8.21
N LEU A 47 0.84 0.86 7.79
CA LEU A 47 1.64 2.08 7.54
C LEU A 47 1.75 2.92 8.82
#